data_AF-A0A2E7Z8Y0-F1
#
_entry.id   AF-A0A2E7Z8Y0-F1
#
_cell.length_a   1.000
_cell.length_b   1.000
_cell.length_c   1.000
_cell.angle_alpha   90.00
_cell.angle_beta   90.00
_cell.angle_gamma   90.00
#
_symmetry.space_group_name_H-M   'P 1'
#
loop_
_entity.id
_entity.type
_entity.pdbx_description
1 polymer ?
#
loop_
_entity_poly.entity_id
_entity_poly.type
_entity_poly.pdbx_seq_one_letter_code
_entity_poly.pdbx_strand_id
1 'polypeptide(L)'
;MPMTSRDRVLTVLNHEQPDRAPIVIGVSNATGIKMQPYQGIKRIAGIKAPDKFLYQWPELGTAEVDEATMARLHSDVRGVLDLEPAATRRRNQNRRP
;
A
#
# COMPACT_ATOMS: atom_id res chain seq x y z
N MET A 1 8.33 20.52 -17.35
CA MET A 1 7.60 19.24 -17.51
C MET A 1 7.39 18.68 -16.11
N PRO A 2 6.25 18.03 -15.80
CA PRO A 2 6.05 17.41 -14.49
C PRO A 2 7.10 16.32 -14.25
N MET A 3 7.63 16.24 -13.02
CA MET A 3 8.59 15.20 -12.64
C MET A 3 7.91 13.83 -12.65
N THR A 4 8.65 12.78 -12.99
CA THR A 4 8.16 11.42 -12.75
C THR A 4 8.09 11.16 -11.24
N SER A 5 7.34 10.13 -10.81
CA SER A 5 7.32 9.72 -9.40
C SER A 5 8.72 9.41 -8.87
N ARG A 6 9.55 8.74 -9.68
CA ARG A 6 10.94 8.44 -9.31
C ARG A 6 11.78 9.71 -9.15
N ASP A 7 11.72 10.61 -10.12
CA ASP A 7 12.50 11.86 -10.08
C ASP A 7 12.10 12.70 -8.86
N ARG A 8 10.79 12.81 -8.60
CA ARG A 8 10.24 13.53 -7.46
C ARG A 8 10.79 13.01 -6.12
N VAL A 9 10.84 11.69 -5.94
CA VAL A 9 11.40 11.07 -4.73
C VAL A 9 12.90 11.34 -4.62
N LEU A 10 13.65 11.18 -5.71
CA LEU A 10 15.10 11.42 -5.72
C LEU A 10 15.45 12.88 -5.42
N THR A 11 14.70 13.84 -5.98
CA THR A 11 14.87 15.28 -5.71
C THR A 11 14.71 15.57 -4.22
N VAL A 12 13.66 15.04 -3.57
CA VAL A 12 13.48 15.20 -2.11
C VAL A 12 14.62 14.57 -1.32
N LEU A 13 15.06 13.36 -1.68
CA LEU A 13 16.18 12.69 -1.00
C LEU A 13 17.52 13.44 -1.16
N ASN A 14 17.66 14.21 -2.24
CA ASN A 14 18.80 15.11 -2.46
C ASN A 14 18.65 16.46 -1.75
N HIS A 15 17.61 16.65 -0.92
CA HIS A 15 17.29 17.91 -0.24
C HIS A 15 16.99 19.08 -1.20
N GLU A 16 16.49 18.77 -2.39
CA GLU A 16 16.06 19.74 -3.40
C GLU A 16 14.53 19.89 -3.42
N GLN A 17 14.03 20.98 -4.03
CA GLN A 17 12.60 21.24 -4.13
C GLN A 17 11.97 20.49 -5.31
N PRO A 18 11.03 19.54 -5.08
CA PRO A 18 10.30 18.87 -6.15
C PRO A 18 9.15 19.73 -6.71
N ASP A 19 8.55 19.27 -7.80
CA ASP A 19 7.34 19.88 -8.38
C ASP A 19 6.09 19.80 -7.48
N ARG A 20 6.04 18.81 -6.56
CA ARG A 20 5.11 18.69 -5.43
C ARG A 20 5.67 17.74 -4.37
N ALA A 21 5.10 17.74 -3.17
CA ALA A 21 5.42 16.72 -2.17
C ALA A 21 5.11 15.30 -2.69
N PRO A 22 6.02 14.31 -2.51
CA PRO A 22 5.75 12.91 -2.82
C PRO A 22 4.59 12.35 -1.98
N ILE A 23 3.76 11.51 -2.59
CA ILE A 23 2.69 10.77 -1.90
C ILE A 23 3.20 9.37 -1.60
N VAL A 24 3.26 9.02 -0.31
CA VAL A 24 3.76 7.74 0.20
C VAL A 24 2.62 7.06 0.95
N ILE A 25 1.99 6.06 0.33
CA ILE A 25 0.83 5.34 0.89
C ILE A 25 0.99 3.84 0.61
N GLY A 26 0.72 2.98 1.60
CA GLY A 26 0.63 1.54 1.37
C GLY A 26 1.97 0.84 1.15
N VAL A 27 3.10 1.47 1.49
CA VAL A 27 4.44 0.99 1.12
C VAL A 27 5.28 0.48 2.29
N SER A 28 4.69 0.37 3.48
CA SER A 28 5.27 -0.38 4.59
C SER A 28 4.20 -1.23 5.25
N ASN A 29 4.65 -2.23 6.00
CA ASN A 29 3.79 -3.08 6.83
C ASN A 29 3.00 -2.28 7.88
N ALA A 30 3.46 -1.08 8.26
CA ALA A 30 2.79 -0.20 9.21
C ALA A 30 1.92 0.90 8.57
N THR A 31 2.10 1.20 7.28
CA THR A 31 1.47 2.35 6.60
C THR A 31 0.51 1.89 5.52
N GLY A 32 -0.61 1.27 5.92
CA GLY A 32 -1.62 0.73 5.01
C GLY A 32 -3.02 1.35 5.17
N ILE A 33 -3.95 0.88 4.34
CA ILE A 33 -5.37 1.27 4.39
C ILE A 33 -6.16 0.10 4.95
N LYS A 34 -7.07 0.34 5.90
CA LYS A 34 -8.01 -0.71 6.34
C LYS A 34 -8.93 -1.11 5.19
N MET A 35 -9.30 -2.39 5.14
CA MET A 35 -10.02 -3.00 4.03
C MET A 35 -11.33 -2.28 3.70
N GLN A 36 -12.13 -1.94 4.71
CA GLN A 36 -13.41 -1.26 4.48
C GLN A 36 -13.25 0.14 3.84
N PRO A 37 -12.39 1.04 4.35
CA PRO A 37 -12.06 2.29 3.64
C PRO A 37 -11.49 2.07 2.23
N TYR A 38 -10.61 1.08 2.05
CA TYR A 38 -10.01 0.76 0.76
C TYR A 38 -11.06 0.34 -0.30
N GLN A 39 -12.03 -0.50 0.08
CA GLN A 39 -13.17 -0.84 -0.76
C GLN A 39 -14.02 0.39 -1.10
N GLY A 40 -14.16 1.34 -0.18
CA GLY A 40 -14.79 2.63 -0.44
C GLY A 40 -14.08 3.42 -1.54
N ILE A 41 -12.75 3.52 -1.46
CA ILE A 41 -11.92 4.17 -2.49
C ILE A 41 -12.13 3.50 -3.85
N LYS A 42 -12.09 2.16 -3.91
CA LYS A 42 -12.29 1.41 -5.15
C LYS A 42 -13.66 1.64 -5.76
N ARG A 43 -14.72 1.67 -4.94
CA ARG A 43 -16.08 2.00 -5.41
C ARG A 43 -16.15 3.40 -6.03
N ILE A 44 -15.60 4.40 -5.35
CA ILE A 44 -15.57 5.80 -5.85
C ILE A 44 -14.78 5.89 -7.16
N ALA A 45 -13.67 5.15 -7.26
CA ALA A 45 -12.80 5.16 -8.43
C ALA A 45 -13.23 4.22 -9.56
N GLY A 46 -14.28 3.40 -9.38
CA GLY A 46 -14.70 2.41 -10.37
C GLY A 46 -13.71 1.24 -10.57
N ILE A 47 -12.84 0.97 -9.60
CA ILE A 47 -11.79 -0.05 -9.70
C ILE A 47 -12.35 -1.43 -9.29
N LYS A 48 -12.21 -2.42 -10.19
CA LYS A 48 -12.73 -3.79 -10.00
C LYS A 48 -11.66 -4.84 -9.72
N ALA A 49 -10.44 -4.43 -9.37
CA ALA A 49 -9.38 -5.35 -8.96
C ALA A 49 -9.84 -6.23 -7.77
N PRO A 50 -9.29 -7.44 -7.57
CA PRO A 50 -9.61 -8.24 -6.39
C PRO A 50 -9.16 -7.56 -5.10
N ASP A 51 -9.84 -7.85 -3.99
CA ASP A 51 -9.40 -7.45 -2.65
C ASP A 51 -8.44 -8.50 -2.11
N LYS A 52 -7.30 -8.03 -1.59
CA LYS A 52 -6.30 -8.86 -0.94
C LYS A 52 -5.89 -8.20 0.38
N PHE A 53 -5.61 -9.01 1.38
CA PHE A 53 -5.05 -8.53 2.63
C PHE A 53 -3.53 -8.53 2.53
N LEU A 54 -2.91 -7.52 3.12
CA LEU A 54 -1.46 -7.41 3.16
C LEU A 54 -0.82 -8.59 3.90
N TYR A 55 -1.48 -9.08 4.93
CA TYR A 55 -1.03 -10.19 5.77
C TYR A 55 -1.84 -11.45 5.50
N GLN A 56 -1.24 -12.62 5.73
CA GLN A 56 -1.97 -13.90 5.81
C GLN A 56 -2.71 -14.04 7.17
N TRP A 57 -3.30 -12.93 7.60
CA TRP A 57 -4.08 -12.74 8.82
C TRP A 57 -5.16 -11.68 8.53
N PRO A 58 -6.28 -12.07 7.89
CA PRO A 58 -7.34 -11.14 7.47
C PRO A 58 -7.91 -10.26 8.58
N GLU A 59 -7.88 -10.73 9.83
CA GLU A 59 -8.37 -10.03 11.01
C GLU A 59 -7.55 -8.77 11.34
N LEU A 60 -6.31 -8.66 10.87
CA LEU A 60 -5.56 -7.39 10.92
C LEU A 60 -6.21 -6.33 10.02
N GLY A 61 -6.96 -6.76 8.99
CA GLY A 61 -7.83 -5.92 8.19
C GLY A 61 -7.11 -4.93 7.29
N THR A 62 -5.79 -5.03 7.10
CA THR A 62 -5.02 -4.14 6.24
C THR A 62 -5.06 -4.65 4.81
N ALA A 63 -5.46 -3.78 3.87
CA ALA A 63 -5.49 -4.10 2.45
C ALA A 63 -4.08 -4.11 1.84
N GLU A 64 -3.85 -5.06 0.94
CA GLU A 64 -2.81 -4.98 -0.09
C GLU A 64 -3.36 -4.07 -1.21
N VAL A 65 -2.81 -2.86 -1.31
CA VAL A 65 -3.29 -1.85 -2.26
C VAL A 65 -2.85 -2.24 -3.67
N ASP A 66 -3.81 -2.45 -4.57
CA ASP A 66 -3.56 -2.87 -5.94
C ASP A 66 -2.96 -1.74 -6.80
N GLU A 67 -2.32 -2.11 -7.91
CA GLU A 67 -1.62 -1.16 -8.79
C GLU A 67 -2.55 -0.08 -9.37
N ALA A 68 -3.77 -0.44 -9.77
CA ALA A 68 -4.72 0.54 -10.32
C ALA A 68 -5.15 1.54 -9.23
N THR A 69 -5.32 1.08 -8.00
CA THR A 69 -5.61 1.96 -6.86
C THR A 69 -4.41 2.84 -6.51
N MET A 70 -3.19 2.29 -6.46
CA MET A 70 -1.96 3.06 -6.24
C MET A 70 -1.77 4.16 -7.28
N ALA A 71 -1.98 3.83 -8.57
CA ALA A 71 -1.92 4.79 -9.67
C ALA A 71 -3.01 5.87 -9.54
N ARG A 72 -4.25 5.49 -9.20
CA ARG A 72 -5.37 6.43 -9.00
C ARG A 72 -5.14 7.39 -7.84
N LEU A 73 -4.44 6.95 -6.80
CA LEU A 73 -4.08 7.75 -5.63
C LEU A 73 -2.77 8.53 -5.83
N HIS A 74 -2.13 8.40 -7.00
CA HIS A 74 -0.86 9.06 -7.33
C HIS A 74 0.28 8.73 -6.36
N SER A 75 0.30 7.50 -5.82
CA SER A 75 1.41 7.04 -4.96
C SER A 75 2.71 7.02 -5.77
N ASP A 76 3.73 7.73 -5.26
CA ASP A 76 5.01 7.91 -5.93
C ASP A 76 5.99 6.75 -5.70
N VAL A 77 5.58 5.76 -4.92
CA VAL A 77 6.41 4.65 -4.46
C VAL A 77 5.63 3.34 -4.48
N ARG A 78 6.37 2.22 -4.49
CA ARG A 78 5.82 0.87 -4.29
C ARG A 78 6.57 0.19 -3.14
N GLY A 79 5.82 -0.51 -2.29
CA GLY A 79 6.40 -1.21 -1.15
C GLY A 79 7.11 -2.48 -1.58
N VAL A 80 8.31 -2.69 -1.06
CA VAL A 80 8.93 -4.01 -1.00
C VAL A 80 8.79 -4.46 0.45
N LEU A 81 7.89 -5.41 0.68
CA LEU A 81 7.39 -5.74 2.01
C LEU A 81 7.94 -7.09 2.44
N ASP A 82 8.33 -7.18 3.71
CA ASP A 82 8.65 -8.45 4.34
C ASP A 82 7.36 -9.22 4.69
N LEU A 83 7.51 -10.53 4.80
CA LEU A 83 6.45 -11.42 5.25
C LEU A 83 6.62 -11.67 6.74
N GLU A 84 5.51 -11.82 7.46
CA GLU A 84 5.55 -12.18 8.86
C GLU A 84 6.25 -13.55 9.08
N PRO A 85 6.97 -13.73 10.21
CA PRO A 85 7.74 -14.94 10.47
C PRO A 85 6.90 -16.21 10.31
N ALA A 86 7.50 -17.28 9.76
CA ALA A 86 6.78 -18.52 9.46
C ALA A 86 6.09 -19.13 10.70
N ALA A 87 6.70 -19.02 11.88
CA ALA A 87 6.09 -19.47 13.14
C ALA A 87 4.79 -18.70 13.46
N THR A 88 4.77 -17.38 13.25
CA THR A 88 3.58 -16.54 13.44
C THR A 88 2.47 -16.94 12.47
N ARG A 89 2.79 -17.17 11.19
CA ARG A 89 1.81 -17.62 10.18
C ARG A 89 1.18 -18.95 10.53
N ARG A 90 2.01 -19.95 10.87
CA ARG A 90 1.55 -21.29 11.26
C ARG A 90 0.67 -21.22 12.50
N ARG A 91 1.05 -20.41 13.49
CA ARG A 91 0.22 -20.22 14.69
C ARG A 91 -1.13 -19.60 14.34
N ASN A 92 -1.15 -18.59 13.47
CA ASN A 92 -2.40 -17.95 13.05
C ASN A 92 -3.31 -18.91 12.28
N GLN A 93 -2.78 -19.66 11.32
CA GLN A 93 -3.56 -20.62 10.51
C GLN A 93 -4.19 -21.75 11.33
N ASN A 94 -3.56 -22.12 12.45
CA ASN A 94 -4.01 -23.23 13.30
C ASN A 94 -4.69 -22.76 14.60
N ARG A 95 -4.96 -21.46 14.77
CA ARG A 95 -5.62 -20.96 15.97
C ARG A 95 -7.09 -21.36 15.98
N ARG A 96 -7.64 -21.60 17.18
CA ARG A 96 -9.09 -21.76 17.33
C ARG A 96 -9.80 -20.43 17.02
N PRO A 97 -11.04 -20.47 16.48
CA PRO A 97 -11.85 -19.28 16.25
C PRO A 97 -11.90 -18.36 17.47
#